data_AF-A0A847I0M4-F1
#
_entry.id   AF-A0A847I0M4-F1
#
_cell.length_a   1.000
_cell.length_b   1.000
_cell.length_c   1.000
_cell.angle_alpha   90.00
_cell.angle_beta   90.00
_cell.angle_gamma   90.00
#
_symmetry.space_group_name_H-M   'P 1'
#
loop_
_entity.id
_entity.type
_entity.pdbx_description
1 polymer ?
#
loop_
_entity_poly.entity_id
_entity_poly.type
_entity_poly.pdbx_seq_one_letter_code
_entity_poly.pdbx_strand_id
1 'polypeptide(L)'
;MRVDRMRLPLRLCGTGFRAVRTVVPVFGLVLVLGGCGAGRFGSELEDRPKPLPVRRAEGITLHIPAEQPFSIALPQSSRQAGLGGTAQSDATVTPTGNADAWAEVTSGGQASGLFQLGHSFANETGQVADFEFVIRLGYAYSASATPETAFADAKVGLKLYARTNMGRLVRDITLFTHETSNGPAQGTASASSQFTLTLLPNEAVNVFIAGQAAVDIREQRSGAGRVSVSNLAMDVTIRPSASAPRFTPGFVPQTGAGAGQP
;
A
#
# COMPACT_ATOMS: atom_id res chain seq x y z
N MET A 1 -40.23 -35.70 54.95
CA MET A 1 -40.68 -37.09 55.17
C MET A 1 -41.48 -37.55 53.96
N ARG A 2 -41.18 -38.77 53.47
CA ARG A 2 -41.97 -39.70 52.61
C ARG A 2 -42.57 -39.14 51.30
N VAL A 3 -42.05 -39.49 50.11
CA VAL A 3 -42.14 -40.81 49.40
C VAL A 3 -43.60 -41.11 49.00
N ASP A 4 -43.95 -41.14 47.69
CA ASP A 4 -43.97 -42.38 46.90
C ASP A 4 -44.44 -42.25 45.42
N ARG A 5 -43.77 -43.07 44.59
CA ARG A 5 -44.22 -43.90 43.44
C ARG A 5 -45.21 -43.36 42.39
N MET A 6 -44.77 -43.25 41.14
CA MET A 6 -44.87 -44.28 40.06
C MET A 6 -46.29 -44.67 39.66
N ARG A 7 -46.62 -44.50 38.37
CA ARG A 7 -47.26 -45.52 37.51
C ARG A 7 -47.25 -45.08 36.03
N LEU A 8 -46.53 -45.84 35.22
CA LEU A 8 -46.77 -46.07 33.79
C LEU A 8 -47.89 -47.13 33.65
N PRO A 9 -48.68 -47.19 32.54
CA PRO A 9 -48.26 -48.03 31.41
C PRO A 9 -48.74 -47.63 29.97
N LEU A 10 -47.88 -47.94 29.00
CA LEU A 10 -48.07 -48.60 27.69
C LEU A 10 -49.40 -48.50 26.89
N ARG A 11 -49.28 -48.08 25.61
CA ARG A 11 -49.52 -48.87 24.36
C ARG A 11 -49.28 -47.97 23.13
N LEU A 12 -48.27 -48.21 22.28
CA LEU A 12 -48.23 -49.09 21.09
C LEU A 12 -49.33 -48.81 20.04
N CYS A 13 -48.97 -48.15 18.93
CA CYS A 13 -49.11 -48.66 17.55
C CYS A 13 -48.70 -47.59 16.52
N GLY A 14 -47.97 -47.95 15.46
CA GLY A 14 -47.77 -47.07 14.30
C GLY A 14 -46.45 -47.27 13.56
N THR A 15 -46.29 -48.41 12.91
CA THR A 15 -45.22 -48.70 11.94
C THR A 15 -45.33 -47.82 10.69
N GLY A 16 -44.23 -47.21 10.26
CA GLY A 16 -44.16 -46.43 9.01
C GLY A 16 -42.74 -46.29 8.46
N PHE A 17 -42.34 -47.25 7.63
CA PHE A 17 -41.51 -47.15 6.43
C PHE A 17 -40.26 -46.23 6.36
N ARG A 18 -39.10 -46.90 6.21
CA ARG A 18 -37.98 -46.67 5.26
C ARG A 18 -37.67 -45.22 4.83
N ALA A 19 -36.48 -44.76 5.22
CA ALA A 19 -35.41 -44.39 4.27
C ALA A 19 -34.08 -44.26 5.01
N VAL A 20 -33.19 -45.23 4.79
CA VAL A 20 -31.77 -45.11 5.13
C VAL A 20 -31.17 -44.09 4.17
N ARG A 21 -30.83 -42.90 4.68
CA ARG A 21 -29.89 -42.00 4.03
C ARG A 21 -28.70 -41.83 4.94
N THR A 22 -27.69 -42.63 4.65
CA THR A 22 -26.32 -42.53 5.12
C THR A 22 -25.80 -41.13 4.80
N VAL A 23 -25.80 -40.23 5.78
CA VAL A 23 -25.13 -38.93 5.64
C VAL A 23 -23.65 -39.17 5.89
N VAL A 24 -22.91 -39.22 4.79
CA VAL A 24 -21.44 -39.26 4.79
C VAL A 24 -20.93 -37.98 5.45
N PRO A 25 -20.01 -38.06 6.42
CA PRO A 25 -19.41 -36.87 7.01
C PRO A 25 -18.41 -36.30 6.00
N VAL A 26 -18.80 -35.25 5.29
CA VAL A 26 -17.84 -34.45 4.52
C VAL A 26 -17.08 -33.59 5.53
N PHE A 27 -15.94 -34.12 5.96
CA PHE A 27 -14.87 -33.38 6.63
C PHE A 27 -14.42 -32.26 5.67
N GLY A 28 -15.09 -31.12 5.75
CA GLY A 28 -14.70 -29.89 5.09
C GLY A 28 -13.48 -29.31 5.80
N LEU A 29 -12.31 -29.85 5.49
CA LEU A 29 -11.02 -29.27 5.86
C LEU A 29 -10.88 -27.95 5.09
N VAL A 30 -11.43 -26.87 5.65
CA VAL A 30 -11.13 -25.50 5.21
C VAL A 30 -9.70 -25.22 5.64
N LEU A 31 -8.77 -25.56 4.75
CA LEU A 31 -7.41 -25.03 4.74
C LEU A 31 -7.54 -23.51 4.58
N VAL A 32 -7.66 -22.81 5.71
CA VAL A 32 -7.38 -21.39 5.78
C VAL A 32 -5.88 -21.27 5.53
N LEU A 33 -5.52 -21.15 4.26
CA LEU A 33 -4.28 -20.52 3.82
C LEU A 33 -4.36 -19.06 4.28
N GLY A 34 -4.16 -18.85 5.58
CA GLY A 34 -3.85 -17.57 6.17
C GLY A 34 -2.46 -17.20 5.67
N GLY A 35 -2.41 -16.70 4.43
CA GLY A 35 -1.24 -16.07 3.89
C GLY A 35 -0.80 -15.01 4.89
N CYS A 36 0.39 -15.21 5.47
CA CYS A 36 1.13 -14.21 6.22
C CYS A 36 1.59 -13.13 5.23
N GLY A 37 0.64 -12.45 4.60
CA GLY A 37 0.87 -11.35 3.69
C GLY A 37 0.90 -10.08 4.52
N ALA A 38 2.10 -9.53 4.72
CA ALA A 38 2.24 -8.15 5.18
C ALA A 38 1.42 -7.25 4.24
N GLY A 39 0.24 -6.82 4.72
CA GLY A 39 -0.79 -6.20 3.90
C GLY A 39 -0.30 -5.02 3.07
N ARG A 40 -0.88 -4.83 1.89
CA ARG A 40 -0.68 -3.62 1.10
C ARG A 40 -1.49 -2.49 1.74
N PHE A 41 -0.81 -1.43 2.18
CA PHE A 41 -1.42 -0.24 2.77
C PHE A 41 -1.01 1.00 2.01
N GLY A 42 -1.90 2.00 1.95
CA GLY A 42 -1.60 3.30 1.33
C GLY A 42 -1.17 3.22 -0.14
N SER A 43 -1.49 2.14 -0.86
CA SER A 43 -1.17 2.03 -2.28
C SER A 43 -2.14 2.82 -3.15
N GLU A 44 -3.39 2.97 -2.73
CA GLU A 44 -4.39 3.77 -3.44
C GLU A 44 -4.12 5.24 -3.23
N LEU A 45 -4.14 6.03 -4.30
CA LEU A 45 -3.98 7.48 -4.24
C LEU A 45 -5.36 8.09 -4.50
N GLU A 46 -6.00 8.60 -3.45
CA GLU A 46 -7.36 9.16 -3.54
C GLU A 46 -7.38 10.46 -4.34
N ASP A 47 -6.37 11.31 -4.14
CA ASP A 47 -6.18 12.53 -4.91
C ASP A 47 -5.25 12.29 -6.10
N ARG A 48 -5.53 12.92 -7.23
CA ARG A 48 -4.72 12.84 -8.45
C ARG A 48 -4.11 14.21 -8.72
N PRO A 49 -2.97 14.54 -8.11
CA PRO A 49 -2.37 15.84 -8.31
C PRO A 49 -1.98 16.04 -9.78
N LYS A 50 -1.97 17.30 -10.21
CA LYS A 50 -1.52 17.66 -11.55
C LYS A 50 -0.06 17.23 -11.73
N PRO A 51 0.26 16.37 -12.72
CA PRO A 51 1.62 15.94 -12.95
C PRO A 51 2.54 17.09 -13.37
N LEU A 52 3.82 17.02 -12.98
CA LEU A 52 4.86 17.88 -13.52
C LEU A 52 5.14 17.49 -14.98
N PRO A 53 4.95 18.41 -15.94
CA PRO A 53 5.26 18.14 -17.33
C PRO A 53 6.76 18.12 -17.58
N VAL A 54 7.28 16.97 -18.04
CA VAL A 54 8.67 16.83 -18.50
C VAL A 54 8.69 16.96 -20.02
N ARG A 55 9.19 18.08 -20.52
CA ARG A 55 9.14 18.43 -21.97
C ARG A 55 10.42 18.18 -22.74
N ARG A 56 11.53 17.90 -22.06
CA ARG A 56 12.83 17.59 -22.68
C ARG A 56 13.41 16.34 -22.05
N ALA A 57 13.90 15.44 -22.88
CA ALA A 57 14.53 14.18 -22.45
C ALA A 57 16.07 14.28 -22.35
N GLU A 58 16.63 15.49 -22.30
CA GLU A 58 18.07 15.72 -22.46
C GLU A 58 18.86 15.51 -21.17
N GLY A 59 18.84 14.31 -20.59
CA GLY A 59 19.70 13.95 -19.45
C GLY A 59 19.56 14.84 -18.22
N ILE A 60 18.45 15.58 -18.12
CA ILE A 60 18.19 16.51 -17.02
C ILE A 60 17.88 15.67 -15.77
N THR A 61 18.52 16.03 -14.66
CA THR A 61 18.17 15.51 -13.34
C THR A 61 17.31 16.56 -12.64
N LEU A 62 16.09 16.19 -12.28
CA LEU A 62 15.21 17.00 -11.45
C LEU A 62 15.47 16.67 -9.98
N HIS A 63 15.56 17.70 -9.13
CA HIS A 63 15.84 17.54 -7.70
C HIS A 63 14.62 17.96 -6.86
N ILE A 64 13.93 17.00 -6.25
CA ILE A 64 12.75 17.25 -5.43
C ILE A 64 13.08 16.90 -3.97
N PRO A 65 12.82 17.78 -2.98
CA PRO A 65 12.02 19.00 -3.09
C PRO A 65 12.82 20.29 -3.37
N ALA A 66 14.12 20.19 -3.69
CA ALA A 66 15.02 21.35 -3.80
C ALA A 66 14.59 22.37 -4.87
N GLU A 67 14.11 21.90 -6.02
CA GLU A 67 13.63 22.75 -7.12
C GLU A 67 12.13 23.05 -7.01
N GLN A 68 11.36 22.13 -6.41
CA GLN A 68 9.92 22.25 -6.26
C GLN A 68 9.39 21.34 -5.15
N PRO A 69 8.33 21.73 -4.43
CA PRO A 69 7.75 20.88 -3.40
C PRO A 69 7.16 19.58 -3.96
N PHE A 70 7.03 18.58 -3.10
CA PHE A 70 6.27 17.36 -3.39
C PHE A 70 4.81 17.70 -3.70
N SER A 71 4.28 17.17 -4.82
CA SER A 71 2.90 17.42 -5.26
C SER A 71 1.89 16.46 -4.63
N ILE A 72 2.36 15.34 -4.08
CA ILE A 72 1.57 14.42 -3.26
C ILE A 72 1.94 14.68 -1.81
N ALA A 73 0.99 15.17 -1.01
CA ALA A 73 1.16 15.39 0.42
C ALA A 73 -0.17 15.15 1.14
N LEU A 74 -0.53 13.87 1.34
CA LEU A 74 -1.86 13.45 1.78
C LEU A 74 -1.78 12.78 3.15
N PRO A 75 -2.19 13.47 4.23
CA PRO A 75 -2.44 12.84 5.52
C PRO A 75 -3.84 12.23 5.57
N GLN A 76 -3.97 11.07 6.22
CA GLN A 76 -5.23 10.42 6.52
C GLN A 76 -5.19 9.84 7.94
N SER A 77 -6.30 9.89 8.66
CA SER A 77 -6.40 9.25 9.97
C SER A 77 -7.81 8.70 10.22
N SER A 78 -7.90 7.64 11.01
CA SER A 78 -9.15 7.00 11.41
C SER A 78 -9.08 6.57 12.87
N ARG A 79 -10.18 6.72 13.59
CA ARG A 79 -10.29 6.48 15.04
C ARG A 79 -11.62 5.83 15.35
N GLN A 80 -11.58 4.73 16.10
CA GLN A 80 -12.75 4.01 16.58
C GLN A 80 -12.48 3.46 17.97
N ALA A 81 -12.97 4.14 19.01
CA ALA A 81 -12.84 3.67 20.39
C ALA A 81 -13.72 2.44 20.65
N GLY A 82 -13.21 1.49 21.45
CA GLY A 82 -14.00 0.38 22.00
C GLY A 82 -14.86 0.81 23.20
N LEU A 83 -15.66 -0.12 23.73
CA LEU A 83 -16.45 0.11 24.94
C LEU A 83 -15.53 0.36 26.13
N GLY A 84 -15.53 1.57 26.68
CA GLY A 84 -14.67 1.95 27.81
C GLY A 84 -13.20 2.20 27.46
N GLY A 85 -12.87 2.30 26.17
CA GLY A 85 -11.53 2.59 25.67
C GLY A 85 -11.39 3.98 25.03
N THR A 86 -10.16 4.29 24.63
CA THR A 86 -9.83 5.49 23.85
C THR A 86 -9.10 5.08 22.57
N ALA A 87 -9.30 5.84 21.51
CA ALA A 87 -8.59 5.69 20.24
C ALA A 87 -8.18 7.07 19.73
N GLN A 88 -6.87 7.25 19.52
CA GLN A 88 -6.27 8.48 19.02
C GLN A 88 -5.36 8.15 17.84
N SER A 89 -5.32 9.03 16.85
CA SER A 89 -4.41 8.91 15.72
C SER A 89 -4.25 10.25 15.03
N ASP A 90 -3.12 10.49 14.41
CA ASP A 90 -2.95 11.63 13.54
C ASP A 90 -1.99 11.30 12.40
N ALA A 91 -2.04 12.12 11.36
CA ALA A 91 -1.06 12.10 10.29
C ALA A 91 -0.79 13.54 9.83
N THR A 92 0.49 13.85 9.63
CA THR A 92 0.94 15.14 9.12
C THR A 92 1.89 14.92 7.95
N VAL A 93 1.81 15.80 6.95
CA VAL A 93 2.68 15.77 5.79
C VAL A 93 3.04 17.18 5.41
N THR A 94 4.32 17.38 5.10
CA THR A 94 4.83 18.64 4.56
C THR A 94 5.36 18.40 3.15
N PRO A 95 5.01 19.26 2.17
CA PRO A 95 5.55 19.17 0.82
C PRO A 95 7.08 19.34 0.72
N THR A 96 7.76 19.65 1.82
CA THR A 96 9.22 19.82 1.93
C THR A 96 9.96 18.52 2.29
N GLY A 97 9.26 17.38 2.37
CA GLY A 97 9.92 16.08 2.53
C GLY A 97 9.81 15.47 3.93
N ASN A 98 8.96 15.99 4.81
CA ASN A 98 8.74 15.43 6.15
C ASN A 98 7.30 14.94 6.32
N ALA A 99 7.12 13.84 7.03
CA ALA A 99 5.80 13.29 7.35
C ALA A 99 5.84 12.53 8.68
N ASP A 100 4.70 12.44 9.34
CA ASP A 100 4.53 11.70 10.60
C ASP A 100 3.14 11.07 10.64
N ALA A 101 3.04 9.82 11.07
CA ALA A 101 1.78 9.15 11.35
C ALA A 101 1.90 8.40 12.68
N TRP A 102 0.89 8.52 13.52
CA TRP A 102 0.82 7.80 14.79
C TRP A 102 -0.59 7.35 15.10
N ALA A 103 -0.69 6.31 15.90
CA ALA A 103 -1.94 5.76 16.41
C ALA A 103 -1.71 5.21 17.81
N GLU A 104 -2.69 5.40 18.68
CA GLU A 104 -2.71 4.92 20.06
C GLU A 104 -4.12 4.47 20.43
N VAL A 105 -4.23 3.31 21.07
CA VAL A 105 -5.48 2.77 21.59
C VAL A 105 -5.26 2.30 23.02
N THR A 106 -6.19 2.62 23.91
CA THR A 106 -6.20 2.13 25.29
C THR A 106 -7.54 1.46 25.60
N SER A 107 -7.49 0.30 26.26
CA SER A 107 -8.66 -0.49 26.66
C SER A 107 -9.58 -0.91 25.51
N GLY A 108 -9.03 -1.15 24.32
CA GLY A 108 -9.74 -1.66 23.15
C GLY A 108 -10.23 -0.60 22.16
N GLY A 109 -10.22 -0.96 20.88
CA GLY A 109 -10.56 -0.08 19.76
C GLY A 109 -9.58 -0.21 18.59
N GLN A 110 -9.74 0.67 17.61
CA GLN A 110 -8.93 0.74 16.40
C GLN A 110 -8.53 2.18 16.11
N ALA A 111 -7.29 2.40 15.73
CA ALA A 111 -6.80 3.69 15.30
C ALA A 111 -5.76 3.51 14.20
N SER A 112 -5.75 4.41 13.22
CA SER A 112 -4.74 4.41 12.17
C SER A 112 -4.36 5.81 11.73
N GLY A 113 -3.07 6.08 11.61
CA GLY A 113 -2.51 7.20 10.87
C GLY A 113 -1.88 6.68 9.58
N LEU A 114 -2.13 7.37 8.47
CA LEU A 114 -1.51 7.10 7.17
C LEU A 114 -1.05 8.43 6.57
N PHE A 115 0.14 8.45 5.99
CA PHE A 115 0.52 9.53 5.09
C PHE A 115 0.94 8.99 3.73
N GLN A 116 0.79 9.84 2.71
CA GLN A 116 1.39 9.65 1.41
C GLN A 116 2.15 10.91 1.01
N LEU A 117 3.40 10.74 0.59
CA LEU A 117 4.28 11.84 0.23
C LEU A 117 5.09 11.48 -1.02
N GLY A 118 5.06 12.34 -2.03
CA GLY A 118 5.71 12.04 -3.30
C GLY A 118 5.43 13.04 -4.41
N HIS A 119 5.66 12.63 -5.63
CA HIS A 119 5.54 13.52 -6.78
C HIS A 119 4.94 12.81 -8.00
N SER A 120 4.19 13.57 -8.79
CA SER A 120 3.60 13.13 -10.05
C SER A 120 4.34 13.71 -11.24
N PHE A 121 4.65 12.88 -12.25
CA PHE A 121 5.40 13.25 -13.45
C PHE A 121 4.61 12.87 -14.70
N ALA A 122 4.67 13.70 -15.73
CA ALA A 122 4.14 13.40 -17.06
C ALA A 122 5.25 13.48 -18.10
N ASN A 123 5.33 12.46 -18.97
CA ASN A 123 6.23 12.46 -20.11
C ASN A 123 5.62 13.27 -21.27
N GLU A 124 5.90 14.57 -21.33
CA GLU A 124 5.52 15.46 -22.44
C GLU A 124 6.67 15.64 -23.45
N THR A 125 7.65 14.73 -23.48
CA THR A 125 8.83 14.87 -24.36
C THR A 125 8.53 14.53 -25.83
N GLY A 126 7.32 14.03 -26.13
CA GLY A 126 6.94 13.56 -27.47
C GLY A 126 7.54 12.22 -27.89
N GLN A 127 8.34 11.58 -27.03
CA GLN A 127 8.99 10.29 -27.30
C GLN A 127 8.94 9.37 -26.07
N VAL A 128 9.27 8.08 -26.27
CA VAL A 128 9.40 7.13 -25.15
C VAL A 128 10.66 7.50 -24.37
N ALA A 129 10.52 7.67 -23.05
CA ALA A 129 11.61 8.11 -22.19
C ALA A 129 11.75 7.22 -20.95
N ASP A 130 12.99 6.99 -20.53
CA ASP A 130 13.32 6.31 -19.29
C ASP A 130 13.48 7.35 -18.18
N PHE A 131 12.73 7.13 -17.10
CA PHE A 131 12.77 7.91 -15.87
C PHE A 131 13.48 7.08 -14.81
N GLU A 132 14.68 7.49 -14.46
CA GLU A 132 15.48 6.88 -13.40
C GLU A 132 15.28 7.66 -12.11
N PHE A 133 14.69 6.99 -11.12
CA PHE A 133 14.39 7.55 -9.81
C PHE A 133 15.46 7.11 -8.81
N VAL A 134 16.01 8.07 -8.06
CA VAL A 134 16.83 7.82 -6.87
C VAL A 134 16.15 8.50 -5.69
N ILE A 135 15.62 7.69 -4.78
CA ILE A 135 14.85 8.16 -3.62
C ILE A 135 15.66 7.91 -2.36
N ARG A 136 15.75 8.91 -1.49
CA ARG A 136 16.53 8.91 -0.25
C ARG A 136 15.71 9.51 0.88
N LEU A 137 15.73 8.90 2.05
CA LEU A 137 15.03 9.43 3.24
C LEU A 137 15.64 8.90 4.54
N GLY A 138 15.46 9.67 5.62
CA GLY A 138 15.57 9.19 7.00
C GLY A 138 14.19 8.80 7.54
N TYR A 139 14.14 7.81 8.42
CA TYR A 139 12.90 7.45 9.11
C TYR A 139 13.15 7.01 10.55
N ALA A 140 12.13 7.22 11.38
CA ALA A 140 12.04 6.74 12.75
C ALA A 140 10.75 5.95 12.92
N TYR A 141 10.76 4.94 13.77
CA TYR A 141 9.57 4.17 14.09
C TYR A 141 9.54 3.77 15.56
N SER A 142 8.33 3.54 16.05
CA SER A 142 8.09 2.86 17.33
C SER A 142 6.81 2.05 17.26
N ALA A 143 6.79 0.90 17.91
CA ALA A 143 5.62 0.06 18.07
C ALA A 143 5.68 -0.63 19.43
N SER A 144 4.60 -0.54 20.18
CA SER A 144 4.49 -1.14 21.52
C SER A 144 3.05 -1.58 21.81
N ALA A 145 2.92 -2.56 22.69
CA ALA A 145 1.64 -3.05 23.19
C ALA A 145 1.76 -3.40 24.67
N THR A 146 0.65 -3.32 25.41
CA THR A 146 0.59 -3.66 26.83
C THR A 146 -0.71 -4.40 27.16
N PRO A 147 -0.64 -5.59 27.79
CA PRO A 147 0.58 -6.37 28.06
C PRO A 147 1.25 -6.83 26.76
N GLU A 148 2.53 -7.17 26.82
CA GLU A 148 3.22 -7.79 25.68
C GLU A 148 2.58 -9.15 25.38
N THR A 149 2.18 -9.35 24.13
CA THR A 149 1.53 -10.58 23.68
C THR A 149 2.05 -10.94 22.28
N ALA A 150 1.81 -12.18 21.84
CA ALA A 150 2.13 -12.60 20.48
C ALA A 150 1.18 -12.03 19.40
N PHE A 151 0.30 -11.08 19.76
CA PHE A 151 -0.66 -10.47 18.84
C PHE A 151 -0.06 -9.22 18.17
N ALA A 152 -0.38 -9.04 16.89
CA ALA A 152 0.02 -7.87 16.10
C ALA A 152 -0.89 -6.67 16.38
N ASP A 153 -0.93 -6.28 17.65
CA ASP A 153 -1.70 -5.20 18.26
C ASP A 153 -1.36 -3.81 17.71
N ALA A 154 -0.09 -3.57 17.40
CA ALA A 154 0.34 -2.41 16.63
C ALA A 154 1.18 -2.84 15.42
N LYS A 155 0.94 -2.19 14.29
CA LYS A 155 1.63 -2.40 13.01
C LYS A 155 2.11 -1.05 12.50
N VAL A 156 3.37 -1.00 12.14
CA VAL A 156 4.00 0.18 11.54
C VAL A 156 4.68 -0.21 10.25
N GLY A 157 4.68 0.67 9.26
CA GLY A 157 5.33 0.38 8.00
C GLY A 157 5.57 1.60 7.13
N LEU A 158 6.52 1.44 6.22
CA LEU A 158 6.88 2.39 5.20
C LEU A 158 7.09 1.66 3.87
N LYS A 159 6.33 2.05 2.85
CA LYS A 159 6.39 1.47 1.50
C LYS A 159 6.57 2.56 0.46
N LEU A 160 7.20 2.22 -0.65
CA LEU A 160 7.38 3.06 -1.82
C LEU A 160 6.59 2.47 -2.98
N TYR A 161 5.79 3.31 -3.62
CA TYR A 161 4.93 2.93 -4.72
C TYR A 161 5.21 3.79 -5.95
N ALA A 162 5.00 3.18 -7.11
CA ALA A 162 4.81 3.91 -8.35
C ALA A 162 3.53 3.42 -9.03
N ARG A 163 2.64 4.35 -9.40
CA ARG A 163 1.37 4.07 -10.09
C ARG A 163 1.24 4.92 -11.33
N THR A 164 0.72 4.35 -12.41
CA THR A 164 0.35 5.16 -13.58
C THR A 164 -0.89 6.01 -13.28
N ASN A 165 -1.16 7.02 -14.11
CA ASN A 165 -2.40 7.82 -14.04
C ASN A 165 -3.68 6.95 -14.12
N MET A 166 -3.63 5.82 -14.84
CA MET A 166 -4.74 4.85 -14.89
C MET A 166 -4.93 4.05 -13.59
N GLY A 167 -4.13 4.34 -12.55
CA GLY A 167 -4.18 3.65 -11.27
C GLY A 167 -3.51 2.29 -11.27
N ARG A 168 -2.79 1.89 -12.33
CA ARG A 168 -2.05 0.62 -12.32
C ARG A 168 -0.79 0.72 -11.47
N LEU A 169 -0.60 -0.21 -10.54
CA LEU A 169 0.63 -0.33 -9.75
C LEU A 169 1.77 -0.90 -10.61
N VAL A 170 2.87 -0.16 -10.72
CA VAL A 170 4.07 -0.56 -11.49
C VAL A 170 5.27 -0.85 -10.61
N ARG A 171 5.30 -0.30 -9.38
CA ARG A 171 6.30 -0.62 -8.34
C ARG A 171 5.65 -0.70 -6.95
N ASP A 172 6.14 -1.63 -6.15
CA ASP A 172 5.76 -1.90 -4.76
C ASP A 172 7.04 -2.33 -4.02
N ILE A 173 7.65 -1.42 -3.28
CA ILE A 173 8.92 -1.65 -2.58
C ILE A 173 8.66 -1.44 -1.09
N THR A 174 8.88 -2.49 -0.30
CA THR A 174 8.79 -2.37 1.16
C THR A 174 10.12 -1.85 1.70
N LEU A 175 10.10 -0.66 2.31
CA LEU A 175 11.28 -0.07 2.93
C LEU A 175 11.45 -0.57 4.36
N PHE A 176 10.33 -0.67 5.09
CA PHE A 176 10.29 -1.14 6.46
C PHE A 176 8.88 -1.60 6.85
N THR A 177 8.78 -2.62 7.70
CA THR A 177 7.55 -3.00 8.40
C THR A 177 7.90 -3.62 9.75
N HIS A 178 7.12 -3.34 10.78
CA HIS A 178 7.21 -3.99 12.08
C HIS A 178 5.83 -4.18 12.69
N GLU A 179 5.68 -5.22 13.49
CA GLU A 179 4.47 -5.51 14.25
C GLU A 179 4.80 -6.07 15.63
N THR A 180 3.96 -5.77 16.62
CA THR A 180 4.21 -6.10 18.03
C THR A 180 4.18 -7.60 18.35
N SER A 181 3.69 -8.44 17.44
CA SER A 181 3.84 -9.90 17.51
C SER A 181 5.31 -10.32 17.52
N ASN A 182 6.21 -9.50 16.99
CA ASN A 182 7.67 -9.68 17.03
C ASN A 182 8.33 -8.98 18.24
N GLY A 183 7.54 -8.51 19.20
CA GLY A 183 7.98 -7.72 20.34
C GLY A 183 7.89 -6.21 20.09
N PRO A 184 7.96 -5.39 21.17
CA PRO A 184 8.06 -3.95 21.04
C PRO A 184 9.38 -3.55 20.39
N ALA A 185 9.36 -2.52 19.56
CA ALA A 185 10.56 -2.01 18.91
C ALA A 185 10.50 -0.51 18.69
N GLN A 186 11.66 0.11 18.70
CA GLN A 186 11.85 1.49 18.26
C GLN A 186 13.20 1.60 17.56
N GLY A 187 13.30 2.49 16.59
CA GLY A 187 14.56 2.68 15.87
C GLY A 187 14.54 3.87 14.94
N THR A 188 15.73 4.23 14.49
CA THR A 188 15.97 5.20 13.44
C THR A 188 16.85 4.56 12.38
N ALA A 189 16.60 4.88 11.12
CA ALA A 189 17.33 4.35 9.99
C ALA A 189 17.23 5.28 8.78
N SER A 190 17.97 4.97 7.73
CA SER A 190 17.85 5.61 6.42
C SER A 190 17.55 4.56 5.36
N ALA A 191 16.90 5.00 4.29
CA ALA A 191 16.62 4.17 3.13
C ALA A 191 17.04 4.88 1.85
N SER A 192 17.55 4.11 0.90
CA SER A 192 17.73 4.55 -0.47
C SER A 192 17.19 3.49 -1.43
N SER A 193 16.45 3.93 -2.45
CA SER A 193 15.89 3.07 -3.47
C SER A 193 16.13 3.68 -4.84
N GLN A 194 16.56 2.87 -5.79
CA GLN A 194 16.78 3.26 -7.17
C GLN A 194 16.02 2.34 -8.11
N PHE A 195 15.30 2.91 -9.07
CA PHE A 195 14.61 2.13 -10.10
C PHE A 195 14.33 2.98 -11.34
N THR A 196 14.14 2.31 -12.47
CA THR A 196 13.79 2.94 -13.74
C THR A 196 12.37 2.56 -14.16
N LEU A 197 11.65 3.53 -14.73
CA LEU A 197 10.38 3.34 -15.42
C LEU A 197 10.47 3.92 -16.84
N THR A 198 10.08 3.12 -17.82
CA THR A 198 9.92 3.60 -19.20
C THR A 198 8.49 4.10 -19.38
N LEU A 199 8.34 5.37 -19.76
CA LEU A 199 7.05 6.02 -19.97
C LEU A 199 6.82 6.32 -21.44
N LEU A 200 5.62 6.02 -21.93
CA LEU A 200 5.20 6.42 -23.27
C LEU A 200 4.95 7.93 -23.36
N PRO A 201 4.92 8.52 -24.57
CA PRO A 201 4.49 9.90 -24.74
C PRO A 201 3.11 10.14 -24.10
N ASN A 202 3.00 11.23 -23.35
CA ASN A 202 1.83 11.66 -22.59
C ASN A 202 1.38 10.69 -21.47
N GLU A 203 2.20 9.70 -21.12
CA GLU A 203 1.98 8.88 -19.94
C GLU A 203 2.41 9.64 -18.68
N ALA A 204 1.70 9.41 -17.58
CA ALA A 204 2.02 10.00 -16.28
C ALA A 204 2.14 8.92 -15.20
N VAL A 205 3.04 9.18 -14.25
CA VAL A 205 3.33 8.30 -13.12
C VAL A 205 3.36 9.10 -11.82
N ASN A 206 2.75 8.53 -10.78
CA ASN A 206 2.80 9.00 -9.42
C ASN A 206 3.81 8.13 -8.67
N VAL A 207 4.86 8.73 -8.13
CA VAL A 207 5.88 8.05 -7.32
C VAL A 207 5.84 8.63 -5.91
N PHE A 208 5.53 7.79 -4.92
CA PHE A 208 5.30 8.26 -3.56
C PHE A 208 5.62 7.18 -2.52
N ILE A 209 6.00 7.63 -1.33
CA ILE A 209 6.05 6.79 -0.14
C ILE A 209 4.70 6.84 0.57
N ALA A 210 4.33 5.73 1.21
CA ALA A 210 3.23 5.66 2.15
C ALA A 210 3.74 5.14 3.48
N GLY A 211 3.47 5.87 4.56
CA GLY A 211 3.74 5.44 5.93
C GLY A 211 2.45 5.17 6.66
N GLN A 212 2.43 4.13 7.49
CA GLN A 212 1.27 3.76 8.30
C GLN A 212 1.69 3.44 9.73
N ALA A 213 0.89 3.92 10.67
CA ALA A 213 0.79 3.37 12.02
C ALA A 213 -0.66 2.93 12.23
N ALA A 214 -0.89 1.64 12.47
CA ALA A 214 -2.19 1.06 12.70
C ALA A 214 -2.19 0.27 14.00
N VAL A 215 -3.18 0.50 14.84
CA VAL A 215 -3.36 -0.15 16.13
C VAL A 215 -4.75 -0.76 16.17
N ASP A 216 -4.85 -2.06 16.45
CA ASP A 216 -6.10 -2.80 16.56
C ASP A 216 -6.05 -3.67 17.82
N ILE A 217 -6.82 -3.24 18.82
CA ILE A 217 -6.72 -3.76 20.18
C ILE A 217 -8.07 -4.31 20.61
N ARG A 218 -8.00 -5.49 21.23
CA ARG A 218 -9.13 -6.12 21.93
C ARG A 218 -9.17 -5.58 23.36
N GLU A 219 -10.35 -5.60 23.99
CA GLU A 219 -10.58 -5.07 25.34
C GLU A 219 -9.45 -5.36 26.36
N GLN A 220 -9.25 -4.42 27.29
CA GLN A 220 -8.27 -4.51 28.40
C GLN A 220 -6.79 -4.53 27.99
N ARG A 221 -6.47 -4.11 26.77
CA ARG A 221 -5.09 -3.95 26.30
C ARG A 221 -4.88 -2.55 25.73
N SER A 222 -3.62 -2.17 25.54
CA SER A 222 -3.24 -0.92 24.90
C SER A 222 -2.18 -1.15 23.83
N GLY A 223 -2.10 -0.26 22.85
CA GLY A 223 -1.09 -0.29 21.81
C GLY A 223 -0.80 1.09 21.27
N ALA A 224 0.43 1.29 20.83
CA ALA A 224 0.87 2.54 20.20
C ALA A 224 1.83 2.23 19.05
N GLY A 225 1.69 2.98 17.97
CA GLY A 225 2.56 2.92 16.80
C GLY A 225 2.84 4.31 16.26
N ARG A 226 4.06 4.53 15.76
CA ARG A 226 4.46 5.76 15.09
C ARG A 226 5.46 5.49 13.98
N VAL A 227 5.31 6.21 12.87
CA VAL A 227 6.28 6.28 11.77
C VAL A 227 6.50 7.75 11.42
N SER A 228 7.75 8.18 11.43
CA SER A 228 8.15 9.52 11.02
C SER A 228 9.16 9.42 9.89
N VAL A 229 9.03 10.27 8.88
CA VAL A 229 9.96 10.40 7.76
C VAL A 229 10.54 11.81 7.77
N SER A 230 11.84 11.89 7.56
CA SER A 230 12.58 13.14 7.46
C SER A 230 13.42 13.20 6.19
N ASN A 231 13.54 14.41 5.64
CA ASN A 231 14.42 14.71 4.51
C ASN A 231 14.21 13.78 3.30
N LEU A 232 12.95 13.49 2.95
CA LEU A 232 12.67 12.79 1.70
C LEU A 232 13.21 13.62 0.53
N ALA A 233 14.05 12.99 -0.28
CA ALA A 233 14.59 13.54 -1.50
C ALA A 233 14.40 12.54 -2.65
N MET A 234 14.10 13.07 -3.83
CA MET A 234 13.93 12.32 -5.06
C MET A 234 14.68 13.02 -6.18
N ASP A 235 15.67 12.34 -6.74
CA ASP A 235 16.29 12.75 -7.99
C ASP A 235 15.66 11.95 -9.12
N VAL A 236 15.32 12.63 -10.21
CA VAL A 236 14.74 12.00 -11.40
C VAL A 236 15.56 12.37 -12.62
N THR A 237 16.31 11.40 -13.14
CA THR A 237 17.05 11.56 -14.38
C THR A 237 16.20 11.08 -15.55
N ILE A 238 15.96 11.94 -16.54
CA ILE A 238 15.19 11.60 -17.74
C ILE A 238 16.11 11.44 -18.94
N ARG A 239 15.97 10.33 -19.68
CA ARG A 239 16.72 10.07 -20.92
C ARG A 239 15.80 9.48 -21.99
N PRO A 240 16.09 9.65 -23.29
CA PRO A 240 15.35 8.94 -24.34
C PRO A 240 15.55 7.45 -24.15
N SER A 241 14.48 6.66 -24.28
CA SER A 241 14.61 5.22 -24.09
C SER A 241 15.34 4.57 -25.25
N ALA A 242 16.35 3.74 -24.96
CA ALA A 242 17.06 2.95 -25.97
C ALA A 242 16.13 1.94 -26.67
N SER A 243 14.98 1.62 -26.06
CA SER A 243 13.98 0.69 -26.57
C SER A 243 12.94 1.33 -27.50
N ALA A 244 13.01 2.64 -27.74
CA ALA A 244 12.11 3.32 -28.67
C ALA A 244 12.30 2.78 -30.11
N PRO A 245 11.22 2.42 -30.83
CA PRO A 245 11.36 2.10 -32.25
C PRO A 245 11.95 3.31 -32.96
N ARG A 246 13.11 3.12 -33.61
CA ARG A 246 13.65 4.12 -34.53
C ARG A 246 12.67 4.20 -35.69
N PHE A 247 11.83 5.24 -35.71
CA PHE A 247 11.11 5.59 -36.92
C PHE A 247 12.16 6.06 -37.93
N THR A 248 12.55 5.18 -38.84
CA THR A 248 13.35 5.57 -40.01
C THR A 248 12.42 6.34 -40.94
N PRO A 249 12.54 7.67 -41.07
CA PRO A 249 11.69 8.42 -41.98
C PRO A 249 12.17 8.12 -43.40
N GLY A 250 11.30 7.53 -44.23
CA GLY A 250 11.51 7.43 -45.67
C GLY A 250 11.91 6.06 -46.19
N PHE A 251 10.93 5.17 -46.33
CA PHE A 251 10.87 4.34 -47.53
C PHE A 251 9.64 4.78 -48.31
N VAL A 252 9.82 5.79 -49.16
CA VAL A 252 8.88 6.03 -50.27
C VAL A 252 9.34 5.06 -51.37
N PRO A 253 8.58 4.00 -51.70
CA PRO A 253 8.87 3.24 -52.90
C PRO A 253 8.80 4.23 -54.08
N GLN A 254 9.92 4.44 -54.77
CA GLN A 254 9.91 5.10 -56.06
C GLN A 254 9.07 4.24 -57.00
N THR A 255 7.79 4.57 -57.17
CA THR A 255 7.02 4.09 -58.31
C THR A 255 7.62 4.77 -59.54
N GLY A 256 8.49 4.04 -60.22
CA GLY A 256 9.17 4.48 -61.43
C GLY A 256 8.17 4.97 -62.45
N ALA A 257 8.34 6.24 -62.83
CA ALA A 257 7.78 6.80 -64.05
C ALA A 257 8.49 6.12 -65.25
N GLY A 258 7.87 5.07 -65.78
CA GLY A 258 8.20 4.54 -67.11
C GLY A 258 7.51 5.42 -68.16
N ALA A 259 8.29 6.34 -68.72
CA ALA A 259 7.90 7.27 -69.76
C ALA A 259 7.28 6.56 -70.97
N GLY A 260 6.22 7.17 -71.49
CA GLY A 260 5.77 6.93 -72.85
C GLY A 260 6.70 7.60 -73.87
N GLN A 261 6.43 7.21 -75.12
CA GLN A 261 6.83 7.77 -76.42
C GLN A 261 8.00 7.10 -77.15
N PRO A 262 7.99 7.16 -78.50
CA PRO A 262 6.97 7.74 -79.41
C PRO A 262 6.05 6.70 -80.07
#